data_AF-A0A7C6H7A2-F1
#
_entry.id   AF-A0A7C6H7A2-F1
#
_cell.length_a   1.000
_cell.length_b   1.000
_cell.length_c   1.000
_cell.angle_alpha   90.00
_cell.angle_beta   90.00
_cell.angle_gamma   90.00
#
_symmetry.space_group_name_H-M   'P 1'
#
loop_
_entity.id
_entity.type
_entity.pdbx_description
1 polymer ?
#
loop_
_entity_poly.entity_id
_entity_poly.type
_entity_poly.pdbx_seq_one_letter_code
_entity_poly.pdbx_strand_id
1 'polypeptide(L)' 'MSQHQLSELANTNHSYYCTIENGNGNLTLKKFMCICYALDTDPASVIKTLDEATSEELENLCDYEDYQF' A
#
# COMPACT_ATOMS: atom_id res chain seq x y z
N MET A 1 3.16 16.60 -4.48
CA MET A 1 2.51 16.16 -5.73
C MET A 1 1.02 16.00 -5.47
N SER A 2 0.14 16.44 -6.36
CA SER A 2 -1.31 16.25 -6.18
C SER A 2 -1.75 14.84 -6.62
N GLN A 3 -2.89 14.37 -6.11
CA GLN A 3 -3.49 13.09 -6.53
C GLN A 3 -3.74 13.03 -8.04
N HIS A 4 -4.09 14.16 -8.65
CA HIS A 4 -4.28 14.27 -10.09
C HIS A 4 -2.96 14.02 -10.84
N GLN A 5 -1.89 14.73 -10.46
CA GLN A 5 -0.56 14.58 -11.07
C GLN A 5 -0.02 13.16 -10.94
N LEU A 6 -0.17 12.56 -9.76
CA LEU A 6 0.29 11.19 -9.53
C LEU A 6 -0.53 10.17 -10.33
N SER A 7 -1.84 10.37 -10.46
CA SER A 7 -2.68 9.50 -11.29
C SER A 7 -2.26 9.54 -12.76
N GLU A 8 -1.89 10.72 -13.29
CA GLU A 8 -1.36 10.86 -14.65
C GLU A 8 0.00 10.17 -14.81
N LEU A 9 0.94 10.39 -13.88
CA LEU A 9 2.27 9.77 -13.92
C LEU A 9 2.19 8.24 -13.79
N ALA A 10 1.28 7.73 -12.96
CA ALA A 10 1.02 6.30 -12.79
C ALA A 10 0.12 5.72 -13.90
N ASN A 11 -0.20 6.50 -14.94
CA ASN A 11 -1.10 6.15 -16.04
C ASN A 11 -2.39 5.47 -15.56
N THR A 12 -3.00 6.06 -14.54
CA THR A 12 -4.16 5.54 -13.83
C THR A 12 -5.24 6.61 -13.80
N ASN A 13 -6.50 6.19 -13.98
CA ASN A 13 -7.61 7.12 -13.90
C ASN A 13 -7.69 7.75 -12.48
N HIS A 14 -7.84 9.08 -12.41
CA HIS A 14 -7.88 9.82 -11.16
C HIS A 14 -8.94 9.33 -10.16
N SER A 15 -10.18 9.06 -10.61
CA SER A 15 -11.24 8.61 -9.69
C SER A 15 -10.95 7.22 -9.11
N TYR A 16 -10.33 6.36 -9.91
CA TYR A 16 -9.87 5.06 -9.45
C TYR A 16 -8.67 5.17 -8.51
N TYR A 17 -7.72 6.08 -8.76
CA TYR A 17 -6.63 6.38 -7.83
C TYR A 17 -7.17 6.84 -6.47
N CYS A 18 -8.13 7.78 -6.44
CA CYS A 18 -8.80 8.20 -5.20
C CYS A 18 -9.51 7.02 -4.49
N THR A 19 -10.05 6.06 -5.23
CA THR A 19 -10.70 4.88 -4.65
C THR A 19 -9.68 3.97 -3.95
N ILE A 20 -8.49 3.78 -4.55
CA ILE A 20 -7.38 3.03 -3.95
C ILE A 20 -6.87 3.73 -2.69
N GLU A 21 -6.64 5.04 -2.74
CA GLU A 21 -6.11 5.82 -1.63
C GLU A 21 -7.01 5.79 -0.40
N ASN A 22 -8.33 5.69 -0.60
CA ASN A 22 -9.31 5.52 0.47
C ASN A 22 -9.45 4.07 0.96
N GLY A 23 -8.61 3.13 0.50
CA GLY A 23 -8.66 1.70 0.88
C GLY A 23 -9.81 0.90 0.27
N ASN A 24 -10.58 1.48 -0.65
CA ASN A 24 -11.79 0.87 -1.22
C ASN A 24 -11.56 0.25 -2.61
N GLY A 25 -10.35 0.37 -3.16
CA GLY A 25 -10.01 -0.05 -4.51
C GLY A 25 -9.07 -1.25 -4.53
N ASN A 26 -9.44 -2.30 -5.27
CA ASN A 26 -8.52 -3.39 -5.56
C ASN A 26 -7.37 -2.88 -6.43
N LEU A 27 -6.13 -3.11 -5.99
CA LEU A 27 -4.93 -2.70 -6.70
C LEU A 27 -4.24 -3.92 -7.34
N THR A 28 -4.11 -3.91 -8.66
CA THR A 28 -3.30 -4.93 -9.37
C THR A 28 -1.82 -4.65 -9.19
N LEU A 29 -0.97 -5.69 -9.20
CA LEU A 29 0.49 -5.55 -9.10
C LEU A 29 1.07 -4.56 -10.14
N LYS A 30 0.59 -4.59 -11.39
CA LYS A 30 1.03 -3.65 -12.44
C LYS A 30 0.81 -2.19 -12.03
N LYS A 31 -0.36 -1.87 -11.48
CA LYS A 31 -0.71 -0.50 -11.06
C LYS A 31 0.07 -0.08 -9.82
N PHE A 32 0.27 -0.99 -8.88
CA PHE A 32 1.16 -0.76 -7.74
C PHE A 32 2.56 -0.35 -8.21
N MET A 33 3.17 -1.12 -9.12
CA MET A 33 4.48 -0.80 -9.71
C MET A 33 4.50 0.59 -10.37
N CYS A 34 3.48 0.93 -11.17
CA CYS A 34 3.38 2.24 -11.81
C CYS A 34 3.32 3.39 -10.79
N ILE A 35 2.57 3.23 -9.69
CA ILE A 35 2.46 4.24 -8.62
C ILE A 35 3.81 4.40 -7.91
N CYS A 36 4.49 3.31 -7.56
CA CYS A 36 5.81 3.35 -6.93
C CYS A 36 6.83 4.08 -7.80
N TYR A 37 6.91 3.76 -9.10
CA TYR A 37 7.84 4.45 -9.99
C TYR A 37 7.48 5.92 -10.23
N ALA A 38 6.20 6.27 -10.27
CA ALA A 38 5.77 7.67 -10.35
C ALA A 38 6.15 8.48 -9.08
N LEU A 39 6.32 7.80 -7.95
CA LEU A 39 6.78 8.36 -6.68
C LEU A 39 8.31 8.25 -6.51
N ASP A 40 9.04 7.79 -7.52
CA ASP A 40 10.48 7.52 -7.44
C ASP A 40 10.84 6.62 -6.25
N THR A 41 9.99 5.63 -5.98
CA THR A 41 10.10 4.70 -4.86
C THR A 41 10.27 3.28 -5.37
N ASP A 42 11.21 2.53 -4.79
CA ASP A 42 11.42 1.11 -5.12
C ASP A 42 10.25 0.25 -4.60
N PRO A 43 9.47 -0.43 -5.47
CA PRO A 43 8.36 -1.27 -5.06
C PRO A 43 8.74 -2.37 -4.07
N ALA A 44 9.97 -2.92 -4.16
CA ALA A 44 10.42 -3.99 -3.28
C ALA A 44 10.56 -3.51 -1.84
N SER A 45 11.05 -2.29 -1.63
CA SER A 45 11.14 -1.68 -0.30
C SER A 45 9.78 -1.49 0.35
N VAL A 46 8.78 -1.05 -0.43
CA VAL A 46 7.40 -0.87 0.06
C VAL A 46 6.78 -2.20 0.47
N ILE A 47 6.94 -3.26 -0.34
CA ILE A 47 6.46 -4.59 0.01
C ILE A 47 7.12 -5.10 1.29
N LYS A 48 8.44 -4.91 1.42
CA LYS A 48 9.17 -5.31 2.62
C LYS A 48 8.66 -4.60 3.88
N THR A 49 8.45 -3.29 3.81
CA THR A 49 7.91 -2.52 4.94
C THR A 49 6.49 -2.95 5.31
N LEU A 50 5.66 -3.30 4.31
CA LEU A 50 4.32 -3.84 4.57
C LEU A 50 4.39 -5.21 5.25
N ASP A 51 5.27 -6.10 4.80
CA ASP A 51 5.48 -7.43 5.38
C ASP A 51 5.94 -7.35 6.84
N GLU A 52 6.89 -6.46 7.13
CA GLU A 52 7.37 -6.15 8.48
C GLU A 52 6.24 -5.60 9.37
N ALA A 53 5.45 -4.63 8.88
CA ALA A 53 4.33 -4.07 9.62
C ALA A 53 3.23 -5.12 9.92
N THR A 54 2.91 -5.98 8.96
CA THR A 54 1.94 -7.07 9.17
C THR A 54 2.47 -8.12 10.14
N SER A 55 3.78 -8.36 10.16
CA SER A 55 4.40 -9.29 11.11
C SER A 55 4.33 -8.74 12.54
N GLU A 56 4.61 -7.45 12.75
CA GLU A 56 4.46 -6.79 14.05
C GLU A 56 3.00 -6.78 14.53
N GLU A 57 2.03 -6.51 13.64
CA GLU A 57 0.61 -6.57 13.98
C GLU A 57 0.17 -7.99 14.39
N LEU A 58 0.66 -9.02 13.70
CA LEU A 58 0.38 -10.42 14.03
C LEU A 58 1.02 -10.84 15.35
N GLU A 59 2.29 -10.47 15.60
CA GLU A 59 2.98 -10.74 16.86
C GLU A 59 2.24 -10.10 18.05
N ASN A 60 1.80 -8.85 17.91
CA ASN A 60 1.02 -8.16 18.95
C ASN A 60 -0.36 -8.81 19.21
N LEU A 61 -0.97 -9.44 18.21
CA LEU A 61 -2.22 -10.19 18.37
C LEU A 61 -1.99 -11.54 19.06
N CYS A 62 -0.90 -12.24 18.72
CA CYS A 62 -0.52 -13.50 19.35
C CYS A 62 -0.15 -13.31 20.83
N ASP A 63 0.59 -12.25 21.16
CA ASP A 63 0.94 -11.93 22.54
C ASP A 63 -0.32 -11.61 23.38
N TYR A 64 -1.37 -11.03 22.78
CA TYR A 64 -2.61 -10.70 23.49
C TYR A 64 -3.44 -11.94 23.88
N GLU A 65 -3.35 -13.05 23.14
CA GLU A 65 -4.05 -14.28 23.46
C GLU A 65 -3.38 -15.08 24.59
N ASP A 66 -2.06 -14.93 24.78
CA ASP A 66 -1.31 -15.61 25.84
C ASP A 66 -1.47 -14.98 27.24
N TYR A 67 -2.00 -13.76 27.34
CA TYR A 67 -2.30 -13.08 28.62
C TYR A 67 -3.73 -13.32 29.14
N GLN A 68 -4.56 -14.15 28.49
CA GLN A 68 -5.93 -14.45 28.90
C GLN A 68 -6.09 -15.71 29.79
N PHE A 69 -4.99 -16.32 30.28
CA PHE A 69 -5.03 -17.46 31.21
C PHE A 69 -4.52 -17.13 32.61
#